data_AF-A0A7Y4Z757-F1
#
_entry.id   AF-A0A7Y4Z757-F1
#
_cell.length_a   1.000
_cell.length_b   1.000
_cell.length_c   1.000
_cell.angle_alpha   90.00
_cell.angle_beta   90.00
_cell.angle_gamma   90.00
#
_symmetry.space_group_name_H-M   'P 1'
#
loop_
_entity.id
_entity.type
_entity.pdbx_description
1 polymer ?
#
loop_
_entity_poly.entity_id
_entity_poly.type
_entity_poly.pdbx_seq_one_letter_code
_entity_poly.pdbx_strand_id
1 'polypeptide(L)'
;MISKDQLINILITTALCITLLVGILHFFIIDMFKWFSYIPDAPKIVLVSIQWTNFFLSALITVYSLFLLYYKKQLMKKNKILLNAYFLFMFTWFLHLPVTILLPHTGNFDKSFVYEITGFTVIFILFLIPYILLLSNKQKPISKS
;
A
#
# COMPACT_ATOMS: atom_id res chain seq x y z
N MET A 1 -2.17 -9.24 28.87
CA MET A 1 -1.33 -8.11 28.41
C MET A 1 -0.73 -8.48 27.06
N ILE A 2 -0.88 -7.66 26.01
CA ILE A 2 -0.35 -7.96 24.67
C ILE A 2 1.16 -7.70 24.66
N SER A 3 1.97 -8.66 24.21
CA SER A 3 3.42 -8.46 24.06
C SER A 3 3.76 -7.57 22.87
N LYS A 4 4.93 -6.92 22.90
CA LYS A 4 5.41 -6.06 21.80
C LYS A 4 5.46 -6.81 20.46
N ASP A 5 5.89 -8.07 20.45
CA ASP A 5 5.93 -8.92 19.24
C ASP A 5 4.53 -9.17 18.67
N GLN A 6 3.55 -9.43 19.55
CA GLN A 6 2.16 -9.62 19.15
C GLN A 6 1.57 -8.34 18.59
N LEU A 7 1.85 -7.19 19.21
CA LEU A 7 1.40 -5.89 18.72
C LEU A 7 1.95 -5.60 17.32
N ILE A 8 3.26 -5.77 17.10
CA ILE A 8 3.88 -5.56 15.78
C ILE A 8 3.26 -6.50 14.73
N ASN A 9 3.07 -7.77 15.08
CA ASN A 9 2.44 -8.73 14.19
C ASN A 9 1.00 -8.34 13.81
N ILE A 10 0.21 -7.84 14.75
CA ILE A 10 -1.15 -7.34 14.49
C ILE A 10 -1.07 -6.15 13.54
N LEU A 11 -0.24 -5.14 13.83
CA LEU A 11 -0.12 -3.93 13.01
C LEU A 11 0.33 -4.24 11.57
N ILE A 12 1.35 -5.09 11.39
CA ILE A 12 1.79 -5.55 10.05
C ILE A 12 0.64 -6.26 9.32
N THR A 13 -0.07 -7.15 10.02
CA THR A 13 -1.18 -7.89 9.40
C THR A 13 -2.29 -6.95 8.98
N THR A 14 -2.66 -5.99 9.82
CA THR A 14 -3.69 -5.00 9.53
C THR A 14 -3.30 -4.14 8.33
N ALA A 15 -2.07 -3.62 8.30
CA ALA A 15 -1.58 -2.82 7.18
C ALA A 15 -1.65 -3.61 5.85
N LEU A 16 -1.15 -4.85 5.84
CA LEU A 16 -1.17 -5.69 4.65
C LEU A 16 -2.58 -6.11 4.23
N CYS A 17 -3.48 -6.39 5.16
CA CYS A 17 -4.87 -6.73 4.84
C CYS A 17 -5.64 -5.53 4.28
N ILE A 18 -5.46 -4.33 4.86
CA ILE A 18 -6.07 -3.10 4.34
C ILE A 18 -5.58 -2.87 2.91
N THR A 19 -4.26 -2.96 2.68
CA THR A 19 -3.71 -2.74 1.33
C THR A 19 -4.11 -3.85 0.34
N LEU A 20 -4.26 -5.08 0.79
CA LEU A 20 -4.83 -6.16 -0.02
C LEU A 20 -6.26 -5.82 -0.47
N LEU A 21 -7.11 -5.34 0.45
CA LEU A 21 -8.47 -4.92 0.13
C LEU A 21 -8.48 -3.73 -0.84
N VAL A 22 -7.57 -2.77 -0.66
CA VAL A 22 -7.38 -1.65 -1.60
C VAL A 22 -7.03 -2.17 -2.99
N GLY A 23 -6.06 -3.10 -3.12
CA GLY A 23 -5.69 -3.70 -4.40
C GLY A 23 -6.86 -4.45 -5.05
N ILE A 24 -7.64 -5.22 -4.28
CA ILE A 24 -8.84 -5.91 -4.80
C ILE A 24 -9.90 -4.92 -5.27
N LEU A 25 -10.14 -3.85 -4.51
CA LEU A 25 -11.12 -2.82 -4.86
C LEU A 25 -10.75 -2.08 -6.16
N HIS A 26 -9.45 -1.85 -6.39
CA HIS A 26 -8.99 -1.13 -7.59
C HIS A 26 -9.32 -1.85 -8.90
N PHE A 27 -9.50 -3.18 -8.90
CA PHE A 27 -9.98 -3.89 -10.10
C PHE A 27 -11.34 -3.37 -10.60
N PHE A 28 -12.17 -2.83 -9.71
CA PHE A 28 -13.54 -2.43 -10.00
C PHE A 28 -13.72 -0.90 -10.02
N ILE A 29 -12.70 -0.13 -9.62
CA ILE A 29 -12.86 1.30 -9.34
C ILE A 29 -13.25 2.11 -10.59
N ILE A 30 -12.73 1.74 -11.76
CA ILE A 30 -13.03 2.39 -13.04
C ILE A 30 -14.54 2.31 -13.34
N ASP A 31 -15.14 1.14 -13.14
CA ASP A 31 -16.55 0.89 -13.43
C ASP A 31 -17.45 1.47 -12.33
N MET A 32 -17.08 1.26 -11.07
CA MET A 32 -17.85 1.74 -9.90
C MET A 32 -18.02 3.26 -9.89
N PHE A 33 -16.96 3.99 -10.24
CA PHE A 33 -16.95 5.45 -10.21
C PHE A 33 -17.03 6.09 -11.59
N LYS A 34 -17.24 5.29 -12.65
CA LYS A 34 -17.38 5.77 -14.03
C LYS A 34 -16.26 6.73 -14.44
N TRP A 35 -15.01 6.35 -14.20
CA TRP A 35 -13.84 7.23 -14.42
C TRP A 35 -13.78 7.83 -15.82
N PHE A 36 -14.22 7.09 -16.85
CA PHE A 36 -14.20 7.58 -18.23
C PHE A 36 -15.21 8.69 -18.51
N SER A 37 -16.19 8.92 -17.62
CA SER A 37 -17.07 10.09 -17.73
C SER A 37 -16.35 11.43 -17.51
N TYR A 38 -15.17 11.42 -16.88
CA TYR A 38 -14.36 12.61 -16.66
C TYR A 38 -13.49 13.00 -17.86
N ILE A 39 -13.34 12.10 -18.83
CA ILE A 39 -12.51 12.31 -20.02
C ILE A 39 -13.36 12.03 -21.27
N PRO A 40 -14.34 12.91 -21.57
CA PRO A 40 -15.14 12.74 -22.77
C PRO A 40 -14.25 12.75 -24.02
N ASP A 41 -14.61 11.93 -25.00
CA ASP A 41 -13.93 11.84 -26.30
C ASP A 41 -12.46 11.38 -26.25
N ALA A 42 -12.02 10.78 -25.14
CA ALA A 42 -10.68 10.20 -25.06
C ALA A 42 -10.47 9.13 -26.15
N PRO A 43 -9.34 9.16 -26.88
CA PRO A 43 -9.03 8.13 -27.87
C PRO A 43 -9.06 6.73 -27.24
N LYS A 44 -9.58 5.73 -27.96
CA LYS A 44 -9.68 4.34 -27.47
C LYS A 44 -8.36 3.81 -26.91
N ILE A 45 -7.23 4.19 -27.52
CA ILE A 45 -5.89 3.78 -27.06
C ILE A 45 -5.58 4.31 -25.65
N VAL A 46 -6.03 5.52 -25.31
CA VAL A 46 -5.85 6.11 -23.97
C VAL A 46 -6.71 5.37 -22.95
N LEU A 47 -7.97 5.09 -23.29
CA LEU A 47 -8.89 4.35 -22.41
C LEU A 47 -8.34 2.95 -22.08
N VAL A 48 -7.88 2.21 -23.10
CA VAL A 48 -7.28 0.87 -22.90
C VAL A 48 -6.01 0.95 -22.06
N SER A 49 -5.17 1.96 -22.27
CA SER A 49 -3.94 2.16 -21.49
C SER A 49 -4.25 2.41 -20.00
N ILE A 50 -5.29 3.19 -19.70
CA ILE A 50 -5.76 3.41 -18.33
C ILE A 50 -6.27 2.11 -17.72
N GLN A 51 -7.09 1.35 -18.45
CA GLN A 51 -7.60 0.05 -17.97
C GLN A 51 -6.47 -0.94 -17.65
N TRP A 52 -5.49 -1.06 -18.54
CA TRP A 52 -4.35 -1.96 -18.33
C TRP A 52 -3.47 -1.50 -17.16
N THR A 53 -3.19 -0.21 -17.08
CA THR A 53 -2.40 0.35 -15.96
C THR A 53 -3.10 0.07 -14.63
N ASN A 54 -4.41 0.32 -14.55
CA ASN A 54 -5.19 0.02 -13.35
C ASN A 54 -5.18 -1.48 -13.02
N PHE A 55 -5.38 -2.35 -14.01
CA PHE A 55 -5.39 -3.81 -13.81
C PHE A 55 -4.04 -4.30 -13.26
N PHE A 56 -2.93 -3.92 -13.89
CA PHE A 56 -1.60 -4.36 -13.46
C PHE A 56 -1.17 -3.75 -12.13
N LEU A 57 -1.54 -2.49 -11.85
CA LEU A 57 -1.30 -1.87 -10.56
C LEU A 57 -2.10 -2.56 -9.45
N SER A 58 -3.38 -2.86 -9.69
CA SER A 58 -4.25 -3.61 -8.77
C SER A 58 -3.66 -4.98 -8.46
N ALA A 59 -3.28 -5.72 -9.51
CA ALA A 59 -2.65 -7.03 -9.38
C ALA A 59 -1.33 -6.95 -8.59
N LEU A 60 -0.50 -5.95 -8.86
CA LEU A 60 0.76 -5.74 -8.15
C LEU A 60 0.51 -5.50 -6.66
N ILE A 61 -0.41 -4.60 -6.28
CA ILE A 61 -0.73 -4.31 -4.89
C ILE A 61 -1.27 -5.56 -4.18
N THR A 62 -2.18 -6.30 -4.82
CA THR A 62 -2.77 -7.53 -4.29
C THR A 62 -1.72 -8.62 -4.09
N VAL A 63 -0.94 -8.93 -5.12
CA VAL A 63 0.08 -9.98 -5.07
C VAL A 63 1.18 -9.64 -4.08
N TYR A 64 1.63 -8.38 -4.03
CA TYR A 64 2.66 -7.96 -3.08
C TYR A 64 2.20 -8.05 -1.63
N SER A 65 0.94 -7.68 -1.37
CA SER A 65 0.31 -7.82 -0.05
C SER A 65 0.22 -9.29 0.38
N LEU A 66 -0.23 -10.17 -0.53
CA LEU A 66 -0.27 -11.62 -0.29
C LEU A 66 1.12 -12.22 -0.07
N PHE A 67 2.11 -11.80 -0.85
CA PHE A 67 3.50 -12.23 -0.71
C PHE A 67 4.04 -11.89 0.69
N LEU A 68 3.87 -10.64 1.15
CA LEU A 68 4.32 -10.24 2.49
C LEU A 68 3.51 -10.91 3.62
N LEU A 69 2.21 -11.16 3.42
CA LEU A 69 1.39 -11.90 4.38
C LEU A 69 1.88 -13.35 4.51
N TYR A 70 2.16 -14.01 3.38
CA TYR A 70 2.67 -15.38 3.33
C TYR A 70 4.02 -15.49 4.05
N TYR A 71 4.94 -14.56 3.78
CA TYR A 71 6.28 -14.54 4.38
C TYR A 71 6.37 -13.74 5.69
N LYS A 72 5.24 -13.38 6.31
CA LYS A 72 5.20 -12.53 7.50
C LYS A 72 6.03 -13.09 8.66
N LYS A 73 6.04 -14.41 8.85
CA LYS A 73 6.84 -15.04 9.93
C LYS A 73 8.34 -14.77 9.75
N GLN A 74 8.84 -14.81 8.51
CA GLN A 74 10.24 -14.51 8.20
C GLN A 74 10.52 -12.99 8.25
N LEU A 75 9.56 -12.16 7.85
CA LEU A 75 9.61 -10.71 8.03
C LEU A 75 9.75 -10.33 9.51
N MET A 76 8.94 -10.92 10.40
CA MET A 76 9.01 -10.72 11.86
C MET A 76 10.36 -11.16 12.46
N LYS A 77 11.03 -12.13 11.83
CA LYS A 77 12.41 -12.53 12.17
C LYS A 77 13.48 -11.57 11.61
N LYS A 78 13.07 -10.45 10.99
CA LYS A 78 13.94 -9.45 10.37
C LYS A 78 14.78 -9.99 9.21
N ASN A 79 14.23 -10.88 8.40
CA ASN A 79 14.88 -11.26 7.15
C ASN A 79 15.10 -9.99 6.30
N LYS A 80 16.36 -9.71 5.93
CA LYS A 80 16.75 -8.47 5.24
C LYS A 80 16.01 -8.26 3.91
N ILE A 81 15.84 -9.32 3.13
CA ILE A 81 15.15 -9.24 1.83
C ILE A 81 13.69 -8.85 2.03
N LEU A 82 13.02 -9.49 3.00
CA LEU A 82 11.61 -9.18 3.29
C LEU A 82 11.43 -7.81 3.95
N LEU A 83 12.38 -7.37 4.78
CA LEU A 83 12.38 -6.01 5.31
C LEU A 83 12.51 -4.98 4.18
N ASN A 84 13.43 -5.19 3.24
CA ASN A 84 13.58 -4.32 2.09
C ASN A 84 12.33 -4.35 1.20
N ALA A 85 11.71 -5.52 1.00
CA ALA A 85 10.45 -5.64 0.27
C ALA A 85 9.33 -4.84 0.96
N TYR A 86 9.16 -5.01 2.27
CA TYR A 86 8.20 -4.24 3.06
C TYR A 86 8.47 -2.72 2.98
N PHE A 87 9.74 -2.32 3.09
CA PHE A 87 10.16 -0.93 2.96
C PHE A 87 9.84 -0.35 1.58
N LEU A 88 10.16 -1.07 0.50
CA LEU A 88 9.87 -0.63 -0.86
C LEU A 88 8.37 -0.43 -1.07
N PHE A 89 7.55 -1.34 -0.53
CA PHE A 89 6.10 -1.22 -0.64
C PHE A 89 5.54 -0.05 0.18
N MET A 90 6.06 0.17 1.38
CA MET A 90 5.76 1.38 2.15
C MET A 90 6.21 2.65 1.40
N PHE A 91 7.39 2.61 0.78
CA PHE A 91 7.96 3.75 0.07
C PHE A 91 7.17 4.13 -1.17
N THR A 92 6.55 3.17 -1.87
CA THR A 92 5.62 3.51 -2.98
C THR A 92 4.42 4.33 -2.50
N TRP A 93 3.87 4.04 -1.31
CA TRP A 93 2.81 4.86 -0.72
C TRP A 93 3.31 6.25 -0.33
N PHE A 94 4.55 6.36 0.14
CA PHE A 94 5.18 7.65 0.39
C PHE A 94 5.36 8.47 -0.90
N LEU A 95 5.80 7.87 -2.00
CA LEU A 95 6.01 8.55 -3.28
C LEU A 95 4.72 9.15 -3.86
N HIS A 96 3.55 8.57 -3.56
CA HIS A 96 2.27 9.14 -3.94
C HIS A 96 2.03 10.52 -3.30
N LEU A 97 2.53 10.77 -2.08
CA LEU A 97 2.30 12.04 -1.37
C LEU A 97 2.87 13.26 -2.12
N PRO A 98 4.19 13.33 -2.44
CA PRO A 98 4.73 14.47 -3.17
C PRO A 98 4.15 14.56 -4.59
N VAL A 99 3.85 13.42 -5.25
CA VAL A 99 3.22 13.46 -6.58
C VAL A 99 1.85 14.12 -6.51
N THR A 100 1.02 13.76 -5.53
CA THR A 100 -0.32 14.35 -5.35
C THR A 100 -0.25 15.85 -5.02
N ILE A 101 0.77 16.28 -4.26
CA ILE A 101 0.98 17.69 -3.90
C ILE A 101 1.47 18.50 -5.10
N LEU A 102 2.41 17.96 -5.87
CA LEU A 102 3.01 18.66 -7.01
C LEU A 102 2.10 18.65 -8.25
N LEU A 103 1.31 17.59 -8.42
CA LEU A 103 0.44 17.36 -9.57
C LEU A 103 -0.94 16.90 -9.07
N PRO A 104 -1.74 17.81 -8.47
CA PRO A 104 -3.09 17.46 -8.01
C PRO A 104 -3.95 17.05 -9.20
N HIS A 105 -4.71 15.96 -9.06
CA HIS A 105 -5.44 15.34 -10.17
C HIS A 105 -6.42 16.30 -10.87
N THR A 106 -7.08 17.18 -10.12
CA THR A 106 -8.04 18.18 -10.65
C THR A 106 -7.38 19.52 -10.98
N GLY A 107 -6.06 19.64 -10.83
CA GLY A 107 -5.32 20.90 -10.93
C GLY A 107 -5.55 21.85 -9.74
N ASN A 108 -6.40 21.49 -8.79
CA ASN A 108 -6.77 22.32 -7.63
C ASN A 108 -6.65 21.55 -6.32
N PHE A 109 -6.42 22.26 -5.22
CA PHE A 109 -6.46 21.71 -3.85
C PHE A 109 -7.90 21.60 -3.33
N ASP A 110 -8.71 20.80 -4.02
CA ASP A 110 -10.13 20.61 -3.71
C ASP A 110 -10.38 19.44 -2.71
N LYS A 111 -11.64 19.03 -2.56
CA LYS A 111 -11.99 17.90 -1.67
C LYS A 111 -11.38 16.58 -2.14
N SER A 112 -11.26 16.35 -3.45
CA SER A 112 -10.67 15.12 -4.00
C SER A 112 -9.19 15.05 -3.64
N PHE A 113 -8.46 16.16 -3.77
CA PHE A 113 -7.09 16.27 -3.27
C PHE A 113 -6.98 15.90 -1.79
N VAL A 114 -7.87 16.44 -0.94
CA VAL A 114 -7.87 16.13 0.50
C VAL A 114 -8.12 14.64 0.75
N TYR A 115 -9.02 14.01 0.01
CA TYR A 115 -9.29 12.57 0.15
C TYR A 115 -8.10 11.71 -0.29
N GLU A 116 -7.47 12.04 -1.42
CA GLU A 116 -6.29 11.33 -1.91
C GLU A 116 -5.12 11.43 -0.93
N ILE A 117 -4.75 12.66 -0.53
CA ILE A 117 -3.60 12.85 0.37
C ILE A 117 -3.84 12.21 1.74
N THR A 118 -5.08 12.27 2.25
CA THR A 118 -5.45 11.62 3.50
C THR A 118 -5.34 10.10 3.38
N GLY A 119 -5.90 9.52 2.32
CA GLY A 119 -5.86 8.08 2.07
C GLY A 119 -4.43 7.54 1.98
N PHE A 120 -3.59 8.17 1.16
CA PHE A 120 -2.19 7.78 1.01
C PHE A 120 -1.39 7.99 2.31
N THR A 121 -1.65 9.07 3.05
CA THR A 121 -0.98 9.32 4.35
C THR A 121 -1.35 8.25 5.37
N VAL A 122 -2.63 7.89 5.46
CA VAL A 122 -3.11 6.84 6.37
C VAL A 122 -2.44 5.51 6.03
N ILE A 123 -2.44 5.09 4.76
CA ILE A 123 -1.80 3.84 4.35
C ILE A 123 -0.30 3.88 4.64
N PHE A 124 0.38 4.99 4.32
CA PHE A 124 1.81 5.14 4.62
C PHE A 124 2.10 5.00 6.12
N ILE A 125 1.34 5.67 6.99
CA ILE A 125 1.50 5.58 8.45
C ILE A 125 1.23 4.16 8.95
N LEU A 126 0.21 3.48 8.42
CA LEU A 126 -0.10 2.09 8.75
C LEU A 126 1.08 1.15 8.46
N PHE A 127 1.90 1.44 7.44
CA PHE A 127 3.12 0.68 7.19
C PHE A 127 4.31 1.16 8.02
N LEU A 128 4.47 2.48 8.17
CA LEU A 128 5.62 3.11 8.82
C LEU A 128 5.72 2.75 10.30
N ILE A 129 4.61 2.82 11.04
CA ILE A 129 4.59 2.53 12.48
C ILE A 129 5.11 1.11 12.77
N PRO A 130 4.52 0.02 12.22
CA PRO A 130 5.03 -1.32 12.46
C PRO A 130 6.45 -1.52 11.94
N TYR A 131 6.86 -0.84 10.87
CA TYR A 131 8.24 -0.93 10.35
C TYR A 131 9.25 -0.39 11.37
N ILE A 132 9.04 0.83 11.88
CA ILE A 132 9.89 1.43 12.91
C ILE A 132 9.90 0.55 14.16
N LEU A 133 8.73 0.11 14.63
CA LEU A 133 8.63 -0.75 15.81
C LEU A 133 9.37 -2.08 15.62
N LEU A 134 9.28 -2.68 14.43
CA LEU A 134 9.98 -3.90 14.08
C LEU A 134 11.50 -3.68 14.11
N LEU A 135 12.01 -2.60 13.51
CA LEU A 135 13.43 -2.27 13.54
C LEU A 135 13.95 -2.04 14.96
N SER A 136 13.22 -1.28 15.78
CA SER A 136 13.58 -1.00 17.17
C SER A 136 13.38 -2.17 18.14
N ASN A 137 12.75 -3.27 17.70
CA ASN A 137 12.54 -4.44 18.56
C ASN A 137 13.82 -5.27 18.71
N LYS A 138 14.18 -5.67 19.93
CA LYS A 138 15.34 -6.56 20.13
C LYS A 138 15.00 -7.96 19.59
N GLN A 139 15.88 -8.55 18.79
CA GLN A 139 15.70 -9.95 18.39
C GLN A 139 15.80 -10.83 19.64
N LYS A 140 14.79 -11.66 19.89
CA LYS A 140 14.92 -12.72 20.89
C LYS A 140 16.03 -13.67 20.42
N PRO A 141 16.97 -14.05 21.30
CA PRO A 141 18.00 -15.01 20.94
C PRO A 141 17.32 -16.28 20.44
N ILE A 142 17.81 -16.81 19.32
CA ILE A 142 17.36 -18.09 18.78
C ILE A 142 17.75 -19.14 19.81
N SER A 143 16.79 -19.69 20.54
CA SER A 143 17.01 -20.90 21.31
C SER A 143 17.36 -22.00 20.30
N LYS A 144 18.63 -22.41 20.27
CA LYS A 144 19.03 -23.62 19.55
C LYS A 144 18.32 -24.78 20.28
N SER A 145 17.26 -25.32 19.66
CA SER A 145 16.67 -26.60 20.01
C SER A 145 17.48 -27.71 19.34
#